data_AF-A0A7S3HHM9-F1
#
_entry.id   AF-A0A7S3HHM9-F1
#
_cell.length_a   1.000
_cell.length_b   1.000
_cell.length_c   1.000
_cell.angle_alpha   90.00
_cell.angle_beta   90.00
_cell.angle_gamma   90.00
#
_symmetry.space_group_name_H-M   'P 1'
#
loop_
_entity.id
_entity.type
_entity.pdbx_description
1 polymer ?
#
loop_
_entity_poly.entity_id
_entity_poly.type
_entity_poly.pdbx_seq_one_letter_code
_entity_poly.pdbx_strand_id
1 'polypeptide(L)'
;SMERSTVPVDGRSRVGVLFSGGIDSVLLTALLHHSTAPELSIDLLNVTFIKTSGTNGNSGSTPSPDRVAAIAALLELQTIFPSRDWRLVHIDVTEEERFAHEQHIMDLIRPSDTHMDLNIGTAFWFASRGKGYLRTYSTAELAALFAATTDNGAEDCEDSGENKRDKSVQRNNKQGRPLLRHGAAGAAAGVGRSE
;
A
#
# COMPACT_ATOMS: atom_id res chain seq x y z
N SER A 1 3.89 4.09 28.31
CA SER A 1 3.21 5.41 28.24
C SER A 1 3.07 5.84 26.80
N MET A 2 1.88 6.27 26.36
CA MET A 2 1.66 6.92 25.06
C MET A 2 1.68 8.43 25.31
N GLU A 3 2.73 9.11 24.88
CA GLU A 3 2.82 10.57 24.99
C GLU A 3 2.36 11.19 23.67
N ARG A 4 1.33 12.02 23.73
CA ARG A 4 0.77 12.73 22.58
C ARG A 4 1.70 13.90 22.28
N SER A 5 2.59 13.73 21.30
CA SER A 5 3.58 14.77 20.97
C SER A 5 2.86 15.95 20.31
N THR A 6 2.87 17.10 20.99
CA THR A 6 2.66 18.41 20.36
C THR A 6 4.04 19.00 20.14
N VAL A 7 4.35 19.40 18.91
CA VAL A 7 5.71 19.79 18.51
C VAL A 7 6.17 21.00 19.34
N PRO A 8 7.21 20.89 20.18
CA PRO A 8 7.66 22.03 20.98
C PRO A 8 8.36 23.06 20.08
N VAL A 9 7.84 24.29 20.11
CA VAL A 9 8.36 25.45 19.37
C VAL A 9 9.53 26.06 20.14
N ASP A 10 10.66 25.36 20.18
CA ASP A 10 11.94 26.03 20.34
C ASP A 10 12.33 26.57 18.96
N GLY A 11 12.96 27.75 18.89
CA GLY A 11 13.33 28.47 17.65
C GLY A 11 14.37 27.77 16.74
N ARG A 12 14.31 26.44 16.64
CA ARG A 12 15.10 25.55 15.82
C ARG A 12 14.22 25.00 14.71
N SER A 13 14.68 25.09 13.48
CA SER A 13 14.01 24.46 12.34
C SER A 13 14.07 22.94 12.51
N ARG A 14 12.92 22.30 12.71
CA ARG A 14 12.79 20.83 12.78
C ARG A 14 12.48 20.32 11.37
N VAL A 15 13.22 19.30 10.92
CA VAL A 15 12.98 18.64 9.63
C VAL A 15 12.30 17.31 9.87
N GLY A 16 11.21 17.07 9.16
CA GLY A 16 10.51 15.79 9.11
C GLY A 16 10.73 15.08 7.78
N VAL A 17 10.84 13.76 7.82
CA VAL A 17 10.97 12.89 6.66
C VAL A 17 9.82 11.91 6.65
N LEU A 18 9.09 11.81 5.54
CA LEU A 18 8.15 10.70 5.36
C LEU A 18 8.97 9.42 5.21
N PHE A 19 8.84 8.54 6.18
CA PHE A 19 9.80 7.47 6.41
C PHE A 19 9.10 6.11 6.41
N SER A 20 9.14 5.41 5.28
CA SER A 20 8.58 4.06 5.13
C SER A 20 9.53 2.96 5.60
N GLY A 21 10.81 3.27 5.80
CA GLY A 21 11.86 2.26 6.01
C GLY A 21 12.38 1.65 4.72
N GLY A 22 11.84 2.05 3.56
CA GLY A 22 12.40 1.71 2.25
C GLY A 22 13.69 2.50 1.97
N ILE A 23 14.51 1.97 1.06
CA ILE A 23 15.85 2.48 0.76
C ILE A 23 15.90 3.99 0.45
N ASP A 24 14.93 4.51 -0.31
CA ASP A 24 14.90 5.92 -0.69
C ASP A 24 14.73 6.84 0.52
N SER A 25 13.79 6.48 1.42
CA SER A 25 13.53 7.25 2.64
C SER A 25 14.70 7.18 3.62
N VAL A 26 15.39 6.03 3.69
CA VAL A 26 16.59 5.85 4.51
C VAL A 26 17.76 6.66 3.96
N LEU A 27 17.99 6.60 2.65
CA LEU A 27 19.03 7.38 1.97
C LEU A 27 18.80 8.88 2.16
N LEU A 28 17.56 9.36 1.93
CA LEU A 28 17.22 10.76 2.14
C LEU A 28 17.48 11.19 3.60
N THR A 29 17.14 10.33 4.56
CA THR A 29 17.38 10.58 5.98
C THR A 29 18.88 10.66 6.31
N ALA A 30 19.70 9.77 5.74
CA ALA A 30 21.15 9.82 5.89
C ALA A 30 21.76 11.08 5.25
N LEU A 31 21.28 11.51 4.08
CA LEU A 31 21.71 12.77 3.45
C LEU A 31 21.30 13.99 4.28
N LEU A 32 20.11 13.95 4.91
CA LEU A 32 19.66 15.00 5.82
C LEU A 32 20.51 15.09 7.09
N HIS A 33 21.01 13.96 7.61
CA HIS A 33 21.97 13.97 8.71
C HIS A 33 23.21 14.80 8.38
N HIS A 34 23.75 14.69 7.16
CA HIS A 34 24.95 15.41 6.76
C HIS A 34 24.71 16.89 6.42
N SER A 35 23.49 17.25 6.04
CA SER A 35 23.13 18.62 5.64
C SER A 35 22.49 19.46 6.76
N THR A 36 22.21 18.87 7.93
CA THR A 36 21.60 19.55 9.08
C THR A 36 22.52 19.53 10.29
N ALA A 37 22.45 20.57 11.11
CA ALA A 37 23.26 20.68 12.32
C ALA A 37 22.96 19.52 13.30
N PRO A 38 23.98 18.89 13.92
CA PRO A 38 23.82 17.63 14.66
C PRO A 38 22.93 17.72 15.91
N GLU A 39 22.71 18.93 16.43
CA GLU A 39 21.89 19.26 17.58
C GLU A 39 20.39 19.31 17.23
N LEU A 40 20.07 19.33 15.93
CA LEU A 40 18.70 19.33 15.43
C LEU A 40 18.20 17.89 15.33
N SER A 41 17.10 17.60 16.02
CA SER A 41 16.37 16.35 15.90
C SER A 41 15.78 16.20 14.49
N ILE A 42 15.76 14.98 13.96
CA ILE A 42 15.09 14.64 12.70
C ILE A 42 13.90 13.72 13.01
N ASP A 43 12.72 14.10 12.50
CA ASP A 43 11.48 13.38 12.73
C ASP A 43 11.21 12.43 11.57
N LEU A 44 11.09 11.14 11.87
CA LEU A 44 10.77 10.11 10.91
C LEU A 44 9.27 9.84 11.01
N LEU A 45 8.50 10.33 10.04
CA LEU A 45 7.05 10.24 10.01
C LEU A 45 6.64 8.99 9.26
N ASN A 46 6.23 7.94 9.99
CA ASN A 46 5.77 6.70 9.38
C ASN A 46 4.25 6.56 9.52
N VAL A 47 3.57 6.59 8.38
CA VAL A 47 2.12 6.42 8.26
C VAL A 47 1.79 4.94 8.12
N THR A 48 0.85 4.46 8.91
CA THR A 48 0.31 3.10 8.80
C THR A 48 -1.21 3.15 8.83
N PHE A 49 -1.84 2.42 7.91
CA PHE A 49 -3.29 2.26 7.88
C PHE A 49 -3.68 1.02 8.68
N ILE A 50 -4.43 1.21 9.75
CA ILE A 50 -4.87 0.13 10.64
C ILE A 50 -6.24 -0.34 10.18
N LYS A 51 -6.38 -1.65 9.93
CA LYS A 51 -7.68 -2.29 9.74
C LYS A 51 -8.29 -2.60 11.10
N THR A 52 -9.48 -2.09 11.37
CA THR A 52 -10.26 -2.48 12.56
C THR A 52 -10.93 -3.82 12.30
N SER A 53 -10.17 -4.91 12.29
CA SER A 53 -10.75 -6.25 12.16
C SER A 53 -11.60 -6.53 13.41
N GLY A 54 -12.91 -6.70 13.21
CA GLY A 54 -13.88 -6.91 14.27
C GLY A 54 -13.66 -8.18 15.11
N THR A 55 -14.15 -8.11 16.35
CA THR A 55 -14.48 -9.24 17.24
C THR A 55 -13.35 -10.21 17.58
N ASN A 56 -12.55 -9.89 18.61
CA ASN A 56 -12.20 -10.75 19.76
C ASN A 56 -10.93 -10.22 20.43
N GLY A 57 -11.07 -9.33 21.42
CA GLY A 57 -10.25 -9.20 22.64
C GLY A 57 -8.71 -9.22 22.63
N ASN A 58 -8.02 -9.46 21.53
CA ASN A 58 -6.58 -9.50 21.41
C ASN A 58 -6.14 -8.27 20.60
N SER A 59 -5.83 -7.20 21.33
CA SER A 59 -5.27 -5.94 20.83
C SER A 59 -3.83 -6.10 20.34
N GLY A 60 -3.59 -7.05 19.42
CA GLY A 60 -2.31 -7.26 18.75
C GLY A 60 -2.48 -7.12 17.25
N SER A 61 -2.80 -5.93 16.76
CA SER A 61 -2.63 -5.63 15.33
C SER A 61 -1.17 -5.89 15.00
N THR A 62 -0.90 -6.86 14.13
CA THR A 62 0.44 -7.06 13.61
C THR A 62 0.93 -5.74 13.01
N PRO A 63 2.18 -5.32 13.29
CA PRO A 63 2.73 -4.13 12.68
C PRO A 63 2.77 -4.32 11.16
N SER A 64 2.43 -3.28 10.40
CA SER A 64 2.57 -3.33 8.95
C SER A 64 4.03 -3.63 8.55
N PRO A 65 4.28 -4.26 7.38
CA PRO A 65 5.65 -4.48 6.90
C PRO A 65 6.47 -3.19 6.87
N ASP A 66 5.88 -2.09 6.40
CA ASP A 66 6.47 -0.75 6.40
C ASP A 66 6.83 -0.27 7.81
N ARG A 67 6.01 -0.58 8.81
CA ARG A 67 6.30 -0.21 10.20
C ARG A 67 7.52 -0.95 10.71
N VAL A 68 7.60 -2.26 10.45
CA VAL A 68 8.75 -3.08 10.86
C VAL A 68 10.02 -2.62 10.16
N ALA A 69 9.96 -2.34 8.85
CA ALA A 69 11.07 -1.80 8.07
C ALA A 69 11.53 -0.44 8.62
N ALA A 70 10.61 0.46 8.95
CA ALA A 70 10.93 1.76 9.53
C ALA A 70 11.63 1.63 10.90
N ILE A 71 11.18 0.70 11.75
CA ILE A 71 11.82 0.46 13.04
C ILE A 71 13.22 -0.13 12.87
N ALA A 72 13.41 -1.08 11.95
CA ALA A 72 14.71 -1.64 11.64
C ALA A 72 15.69 -0.56 11.15
N ALA A 73 15.25 0.25 10.19
CA ALA A 73 16.06 1.34 9.65
C ALA A 73 16.37 2.42 10.69
N LEU A 74 15.45 2.73 11.61
CA LEU A 74 15.71 3.63 12.73
C LEU A 74 16.89 3.12 13.59
N LEU A 75 16.88 1.83 13.94
CA LEU A 75 17.92 1.23 14.78
C LEU A 75 19.28 1.21 14.07
N GLU A 76 19.30 0.97 12.77
CA GLU A 76 20.52 1.11 11.96
C GLU A 76 21.03 2.56 11.94
N LEU A 77 20.15 3.54 11.72
CA LEU A 77 20.51 4.95 11.74
C LEU A 77 21.06 5.39 13.10
N GLN A 78 20.47 4.91 14.20
CA GLN A 78 20.97 5.17 15.56
C GLN A 78 22.33 4.54 15.80
N THR A 79 22.61 3.38 15.18
CA THR A 79 23.91 2.70 15.29
C THR A 79 24.99 3.44 14.49
N ILE A 80 24.66 3.89 13.27
CA ILE A 80 25.60 4.58 12.38
C ILE A 80 25.83 6.03 12.83
N PHE A 81 24.76 6.70 13.29
CA PHE A 81 24.77 8.13 13.67
C PHE A 81 24.24 8.32 15.10
N PRO A 82 25.00 7.89 16.14
CA PRO A 82 24.52 7.86 17.53
C PRO A 82 24.39 9.25 18.18
N SER A 83 25.05 10.27 17.63
CA SER A 83 24.99 11.64 18.16
C SER A 83 23.70 12.37 17.85
N ARG A 84 22.90 11.87 16.89
CA ARG A 84 21.67 12.50 16.43
C ARG A 84 20.46 11.99 17.22
N ASP A 85 19.58 12.93 17.59
CA ASP A 85 18.26 12.60 18.11
C ASP A 85 17.31 12.21 16.97
N TRP A 86 17.11 10.90 16.80
CA TRP A 86 16.19 10.32 15.84
C TRP A 86 14.83 10.03 16.47
N ARG A 87 13.77 10.62 15.92
CA ARG A 87 12.42 10.52 16.51
C ARG A 87 11.45 9.87 15.55
N LEU A 88 11.13 8.58 15.76
CA LEU A 88 10.14 7.88 14.94
C LEU A 88 8.73 8.19 15.43
N VAL A 89 7.97 8.90 14.60
CA VAL A 89 6.60 9.31 14.84
C VAL A 89 5.65 8.36 14.13
N HIS A 90 4.81 7.71 14.92
CA HIS A 90 3.75 6.84 14.45
C HIS A 90 2.52 7.63 14.08
N ILE A 91 2.12 7.55 12.82
CA ILE A 91 0.89 8.13 12.31
C ILE A 91 -0.02 6.98 11.92
N ASP A 92 -0.82 6.57 12.88
CA ASP A 92 -1.73 5.45 12.74
C ASP A 92 -3.10 5.99 12.31
N VAL A 93 -3.55 5.55 11.14
CA VAL A 93 -4.76 6.05 10.47
C VAL A 93 -5.79 4.95 10.45
N THR A 94 -6.97 5.20 11.01
CA THR A 94 -8.07 4.23 10.92
C THR A 94 -8.74 4.29 9.55
N GLU A 95 -9.43 3.22 9.19
CA GLU A 95 -10.15 3.15 7.92
C GLU A 95 -11.24 4.23 7.83
N GLU A 96 -11.96 4.51 8.92
CA GLU A 96 -12.95 5.58 8.98
C GLU A 96 -12.33 6.96 8.74
N GLU A 97 -11.15 7.21 9.33
CA GLU A 97 -10.45 8.47 9.16
C GLU A 97 -9.94 8.63 7.72
N ARG A 98 -9.42 7.56 7.12
CA ARG A 98 -9.00 7.54 5.72
C ARG A 98 -10.19 7.89 4.79
N PHE A 99 -11.31 7.18 4.92
CA PHE A 99 -12.47 7.38 4.06
C PHE A 99 -13.10 8.77 4.24
N ALA A 100 -13.11 9.31 5.47
CA ALA A 100 -13.63 10.65 5.73
C ALA A 100 -12.85 11.77 4.98
N HIS A 101 -11.59 11.52 4.63
CA HIS A 101 -10.72 12.48 3.96
C HIS A 101 -10.41 12.13 2.50
N GLU A 102 -10.81 10.95 2.01
CA GLU A 102 -10.47 10.44 0.68
C GLU A 102 -10.86 11.40 -0.44
N GLN A 103 -12.12 11.86 -0.48
CA GLN A 103 -12.58 12.77 -1.52
C GLN A 103 -11.81 14.10 -1.53
N HIS A 104 -11.51 14.63 -0.34
CA HIS A 104 -10.74 15.86 -0.21
C HIS A 104 -9.30 15.67 -0.72
N ILE A 105 -8.68 14.52 -0.41
CA ILE A 105 -7.33 14.18 -0.87
C ILE A 105 -7.33 13.99 -2.39
N MET A 106 -8.32 13.30 -2.96
CA MET A 106 -8.49 13.15 -4.41
C MET A 106 -8.56 14.51 -5.13
N ASP A 107 -9.31 15.47 -4.57
CA ASP A 107 -9.40 16.80 -5.15
C ASP A 107 -8.07 17.58 -5.07
N LEU A 108 -7.25 17.34 -4.03
CA LEU A 108 -5.94 17.97 -3.85
C LEU A 108 -4.85 17.43 -4.79
N ILE A 109 -4.91 16.14 -5.15
CA ILE A 109 -3.88 15.50 -5.99
C ILE A 109 -4.11 15.69 -7.50
N ARG A 110 -5.21 16.35 -7.91
CA ARG A 110 -5.51 16.59 -9.32
C ARG A 110 -4.37 17.36 -10.03
N PRO A 111 -4.12 17.08 -11.32
CA PRO A 111 -4.92 16.24 -12.24
C PRO A 111 -4.66 14.73 -12.13
N SER A 112 -3.75 14.30 -11.25
CA SER A 112 -3.46 12.88 -11.03
C SER A 112 -4.68 12.17 -10.43
N ASP A 113 -5.01 10.99 -10.96
CA ASP A 113 -6.20 10.21 -10.60
C ASP A 113 -5.91 8.69 -10.61
N THR A 114 -4.66 8.29 -10.36
CA THR A 114 -4.33 6.87 -10.23
C THR A 114 -4.47 6.41 -8.78
N HIS A 115 -4.71 5.11 -8.59
CA HIS A 115 -4.71 4.49 -7.26
C HIS A 115 -3.38 4.69 -6.51
N MET A 116 -2.26 4.73 -7.24
CA MET A 116 -0.95 4.97 -6.66
C MET A 116 -0.78 6.42 -6.19
N ASP A 117 -1.28 7.39 -6.98
CA ASP A 117 -1.28 8.80 -6.59
C ASP A 117 -2.13 9.04 -5.36
N LEU A 118 -3.29 8.38 -5.28
CA LEU A 118 -4.14 8.43 -4.09
C LEU A 118 -3.44 7.86 -2.85
N ASN A 119 -2.72 6.74 -2.97
CA ASN A 119 -2.00 6.16 -1.84
C ASN A 119 -0.88 7.07 -1.34
N ILE A 120 -0.08 7.64 -2.26
CA ILE A 120 0.98 8.59 -1.91
C ILE A 120 0.39 9.87 -1.32
N GLY A 121 -0.63 10.44 -1.97
CA GLY A 121 -1.32 11.63 -1.52
C GLY A 121 -1.98 11.46 -0.17
N THR A 122 -2.56 10.29 0.11
CA THR A 122 -3.16 9.96 1.40
C THR A 122 -2.08 9.90 2.49
N ALA A 123 -1.01 9.13 2.28
CA ALA A 123 0.09 9.08 3.24
C ALA A 123 0.68 10.48 3.50
N PHE A 124 0.84 11.29 2.45
CA PHE A 124 1.34 12.65 2.55
C PHE A 124 0.40 13.56 3.34
N TRP A 125 -0.90 13.52 3.04
CA TRP A 125 -1.91 14.30 3.75
C TRP A 125 -1.87 13.99 5.24
N PHE A 126 -1.89 12.71 5.62
CA PHE A 126 -1.85 12.29 7.02
C PHE A 126 -0.55 12.69 7.72
N ALA A 127 0.60 12.54 7.04
CA ALA A 127 1.89 12.97 7.56
C ALA A 127 1.97 14.48 7.80
N SER A 128 1.43 15.27 6.85
CA SER A 128 1.49 16.74 6.87
C SER A 128 0.73 17.38 8.05
N ARG A 129 -0.22 16.65 8.66
CA ARG A 129 -0.97 17.15 9.84
C ARG A 129 -0.10 17.25 11.09
N GLY A 130 1.08 16.61 11.10
CA GLY A 130 1.99 16.62 12.25
C GLY A 130 1.40 15.98 13.51
N LYS A 131 0.42 15.08 13.36
CA LYS A 131 -0.22 14.37 14.48
C LYS A 131 0.26 12.92 14.50
N GLY A 132 0.83 12.51 15.62
CA GLY A 132 1.27 11.13 15.81
C GLY A 132 1.77 10.85 17.22
N TYR A 133 2.26 9.63 17.42
CA TYR A 133 2.80 9.14 18.69
C TYR A 133 4.29 8.91 18.55
N LEU A 134 5.08 9.53 19.43
CA LEU A 134 6.51 9.23 19.50
C LEU A 134 6.69 7.85 20.12
N ARG A 135 7.48 6.99 19.47
CA ARG A 135 7.82 5.67 19.98
C ARG A 135 9.34 5.49 20.00
N THR A 136 9.79 4.85 21.06
CA THR A 136 11.19 4.41 21.22
C THR A 136 11.21 2.91 21.04
N TYR A 137 12.27 2.41 20.39
CA TYR A 137 12.44 1.00 20.13
C TYR A 137 13.82 0.55 20.59
N SER A 138 13.86 -0.70 21.06
CA SER A 138 15.08 -1.46 21.33
C SER A 138 15.22 -2.59 20.32
N THR A 139 16.45 -3.09 20.17
CA THR A 139 16.74 -4.26 19.31
C THR A 139 15.93 -5.50 19.71
N ALA A 140 15.63 -5.67 21.00
CA ALA A 140 14.82 -6.77 21.51
C ALA A 140 13.35 -6.69 21.05
N GLU A 141 12.78 -5.48 21.04
CA GLU A 141 11.41 -5.26 20.56
C GLU A 141 11.31 -5.48 19.04
N LEU A 142 12.32 -5.06 18.28
CA LEU A 142 12.36 -5.33 16.84
C LEU A 142 12.37 -6.84 16.55
N ALA A 143 13.17 -7.62 17.28
CA ALA A 143 13.20 -9.08 17.12
C ALA A 143 11.84 -9.72 17.40
N ALA A 144 11.11 -9.24 18.42
CA ALA A 144 9.76 -9.70 18.72
C ALA A 144 8.75 -9.32 17.61
N LEU A 145 8.87 -8.11 17.03
CA LEU A 145 8.01 -7.66 15.94
C LEU A 145 8.24 -8.48 14.65
N PHE A 146 9.48 -8.79 14.30
CA PHE A 146 9.79 -9.64 13.15
C PHE A 146 9.17 -11.03 13.30
N ALA A 147 9.28 -11.65 14.49
CA ALA A 147 8.67 -12.94 14.75
C ALA A 147 7.15 -12.93 14.58
N ALA A 148 6.48 -11.84 15.00
CA ALA A 148 5.03 -11.68 14.86
C ALA A 148 4.58 -11.47 13.39
N THR A 149 5.43 -10.89 12.53
CA THR A 149 5.12 -10.70 11.11
C THR A 149 5.33 -11.98 10.30
N THR A 150 6.30 -12.84 10.67
CA THR A 150 6.56 -14.10 9.96
C THR A 150 5.53 -15.20 10.19
N ASP A 151 4.80 -15.16 11.31
CA ASP A 151 3.86 -16.22 11.69
C ASP A 151 2.47 -16.11 11.01
N ASN A 152 2.19 -14.99 10.33
CA ASN A 152 0.88 -14.71 9.70
C ASN A 152 0.94 -14.62 8.15
N GLY A 153 2.06 -15.01 7.53
CA GLY A 153 2.29 -14.85 6.09
C GLY A 153 1.55 -15.82 5.17
N ALA A 154 0.40 -16.36 5.56
CA ALA A 154 -0.29 -17.39 4.80
C ALA A 154 -1.82 -17.24 4.68
N GLU A 155 -2.42 -16.05 4.79
CA GLU A 155 -3.81 -15.84 4.32
C GLU A 155 -3.99 -14.47 3.63
N ASP A 156 -4.74 -14.50 2.53
CA ASP A 156 -5.37 -13.39 1.79
C ASP A 156 -4.60 -12.68 0.67
N CYS A 157 -4.35 -13.42 -0.43
CA CYS A 157 -4.44 -12.87 -1.78
C CYS A 157 -5.81 -13.25 -2.38
N GLU A 158 -6.89 -12.58 -1.97
CA GLU A 158 -8.14 -12.57 -2.73
C GLU A 158 -8.20 -11.30 -3.60
N ASP A 159 -7.88 -11.52 -4.87
CA ASP A 159 -8.03 -10.59 -5.98
C ASP A 159 -9.52 -10.32 -6.22
N SER A 160 -9.98 -9.10 -5.91
CA SER A 160 -11.32 -8.61 -6.24
C SER A 160 -11.25 -7.80 -7.53
N GLY A 161 -11.44 -8.50 -8.65
CA GLY A 161 -11.56 -7.91 -9.99
C GLY A 161 -12.56 -8.70 -10.84
N GLU A 162 -13.81 -8.26 -10.82
CA GLU A 162 -14.94 -8.77 -11.62
C GLU A 162 -14.62 -8.94 -13.11
N ASN A 163 -15.10 -10.04 -13.71
CA ASN A 163 -15.40 -10.05 -15.14
C ASN A 163 -16.81 -10.60 -15.38
N LYS A 164 -17.73 -9.66 -15.66
CA LYS A 164 -19.08 -9.89 -16.18
C LYS A 164 -19.04 -10.86 -17.35
N ARG A 165 -19.73 -11.99 -17.26
CA ARG A 165 -20.22 -12.72 -18.43
C ARG A 165 -21.66 -13.18 -18.21
N ASP A 166 -22.53 -12.54 -18.99
CA ASP A 166 -23.93 -12.84 -19.18
C ASP A 166 -24.18 -14.32 -19.45
N LYS A 167 -25.21 -14.85 -18.79
CA LYS A 167 -25.81 -16.14 -19.09
C LYS A 167 -26.73 -16.00 -20.30
N SER A 168 -26.30 -16.52 -21.45
CA SER A 168 -27.21 -16.94 -22.52
C SER A 168 -26.79 -18.31 -23.05
N VAL A 169 -27.30 -19.38 -22.43
CA VAL A 169 -27.23 -20.74 -22.96
C VAL A 169 -28.64 -21.20 -23.26
N GLN A 170 -29.02 -21.10 -24.53
CA GLN A 170 -29.99 -21.97 -25.18
C GLN A 170 -29.59 -22.10 -26.65
N ARG A 171 -29.06 -23.26 -27.04
CA ARG A 171 -29.54 -24.07 -28.16
C ARG A 171 -28.64 -25.29 -28.40
N ASN A 172 -29.27 -26.44 -28.22
CA ASN A 172 -28.86 -27.74 -28.75
C ASN A 172 -28.67 -27.66 -30.27
N ASN A 173 -27.60 -28.27 -30.80
CA ASN A 173 -27.77 -29.28 -31.85
C ASN A 173 -26.50 -30.09 -32.19
N LYS A 174 -26.72 -31.41 -32.17
CA LYS A 174 -26.28 -32.44 -33.14
C LYS A 174 -24.79 -32.75 -33.32
N GLN A 175 -24.39 -33.87 -32.71
CA GLN A 175 -23.51 -34.85 -33.34
C GLN A 175 -24.37 -36.00 -33.91
N GLY A 176 -24.15 -36.29 -35.20
CA GLY A 176 -24.80 -37.34 -35.97
C GLY A 176 -24.26 -37.36 -37.40
N ARG A 177 -23.28 -38.25 -37.63
CA ARG A 177 -22.61 -38.73 -38.87
C ARG A 177 -23.52 -38.93 -40.11
N PRO A 178 -23.03 -39.29 -41.33
CA PRO A 178 -21.66 -39.20 -41.93
C PRO A 178 -21.59 -38.74 -43.43
N LEU A 179 -20.35 -38.50 -43.89
CA LEU A 179 -19.66 -38.87 -45.16
C LEU A 179 -20.41 -38.90 -46.52
N LEU A 180 -19.92 -38.13 -47.51
CA LEU A 180 -19.33 -38.56 -48.81
C LEU A 180 -19.05 -37.30 -49.69
N ARG A 181 -17.79 -36.95 -49.95
CA ARG A 181 -16.94 -37.30 -51.11
C ARG A 181 -17.20 -36.46 -52.38
N HIS A 182 -16.26 -35.56 -52.70
CA HIS A 182 -16.13 -34.92 -54.01
C HIS A 182 -15.62 -35.92 -55.07
N GLY A 183 -16.13 -35.81 -56.30
CA GLY A 183 -15.39 -36.19 -57.51
C GLY A 183 -16.20 -36.90 -58.61
N ALA A 184 -16.49 -36.13 -59.68
CA ALA A 184 -16.74 -36.53 -61.07
C ALA A 184 -18.06 -37.22 -61.44
N ALA A 185 -18.88 -36.55 -62.26
CA ALA A 185 -19.03 -36.85 -63.70
C ALA A 185 -20.29 -36.17 -64.28
N GLY A 186 -20.15 -35.59 -65.48
CA GLY A 186 -21.10 -35.84 -66.56
C GLY A 186 -22.37 -34.97 -66.66
N ALA A 187 -22.30 -34.09 -67.66
CA ALA A 187 -23.27 -33.99 -68.76
C ALA A 187 -24.66 -33.34 -68.54
N ALA A 188 -24.84 -32.29 -69.34
CA ALA A 188 -25.93 -32.09 -70.29
C ALA A 188 -27.22 -31.36 -69.84
N ALA A 189 -27.45 -30.30 -70.63
CA ALA A 189 -28.72 -29.88 -71.22
C ALA A 189 -29.78 -29.21 -70.34
N GLY A 190 -30.04 -27.95 -70.69
CA GLY A 190 -31.34 -27.67 -71.31
C GLY A 190 -32.22 -26.64 -70.61
N VAL A 191 -32.33 -25.48 -71.28
CA VAL A 191 -33.59 -24.76 -71.59
C VAL A 191 -34.47 -24.29 -70.42
N GLY A 192 -34.75 -22.97 -70.40
CA GLY A 192 -35.94 -22.46 -69.71
C GLY A 192 -35.96 -20.96 -69.44
N ARG A 193 -36.44 -20.19 -70.41
CA ARG A 193 -36.81 -18.75 -70.36
C ARG A 193 -38.00 -18.49 -69.43
N SER A 194 -38.05 -17.29 -68.83
CA SER A 194 -39.21 -16.42 -68.52
C SER A 194 -38.87 -15.60 -67.26
N GLU A 195 -39.01 -14.29 -67.14
CA GLU A 195 -39.31 -13.15 -68.03
C GLU A 195 -38.46 -11.97 -67.52
#